data_AF-A0A960BIS5-F1
#
_entry.id   AF-A0A960BIS5-F1
#
_cell.length_a   1.000
_cell.length_b   1.000
_cell.length_c   1.000
_cell.angle_alpha   90.00
_cell.angle_beta   90.00
_cell.angle_gamma   90.00
#
_symmetry.space_group_name_H-M   'P 1'
#
loop_
_entity.id
_entity.type
_entity.pdbx_description
1 polymer ?
#
loop_
_entity_poly.entity_id
_entity_poly.type
_entity_poly.pdbx_seq_one_letter_code
_entity_poly.pdbx_strand_id
1 'polypeptide(L)'
;ADSIETLVAAQWYDACITIPGCDKNMPGCLMALGRLNRPGLMVYGGTIKPGHLDGEKLDIVSAFQCYGEYLAGKIDESRRQEIVKRSCPGAGACGGMYTANTMASAIEALGMSLPYSASIPAEDLAKQDECRQAGHAVRLLLERDLKPRDIMTRDAFENAMVVVMALGGSTNAVLHLIAMARAVD
;
A
#
# COMPACT_ATOMS: atom_id res chain seq x y z
N ALA A 1 -0.86 -1.21 13.91
CA ALA A 1 0.28 -0.61 14.62
C ALA A 1 0.62 -1.44 15.84
N ASP A 2 -0.27 -1.43 16.85
CA ASP A 2 -0.03 -2.03 18.17
C ASP A 2 0.42 -3.51 18.12
N SER A 3 -0.12 -4.31 17.19
CA SER A 3 0.30 -5.72 17.04
C SER A 3 1.77 -5.88 16.61
N ILE A 4 2.24 -5.03 15.66
CA ILE A 4 3.62 -5.07 15.17
C ILE A 4 4.55 -4.54 16.27
N GLU A 5 4.17 -3.44 16.90
CA GLU A 5 4.91 -2.83 18.02
C GLU A 5 5.11 -3.83 19.16
N THR A 6 4.02 -4.47 19.61
CA THR A 6 4.05 -5.48 20.68
C THR A 6 5.00 -6.63 20.35
N LEU A 7 4.86 -7.21 19.15
CA LEU A 7 5.62 -8.39 18.75
C LEU A 7 7.12 -8.07 18.58
N VAL A 8 7.46 -6.99 17.87
CA VAL A 8 8.85 -6.60 17.66
C VAL A 8 9.54 -6.20 18.97
N ALA A 9 8.82 -5.50 19.86
CA ALA A 9 9.34 -5.14 21.18
C ALA A 9 9.57 -6.38 22.05
N ALA A 10 8.57 -7.27 22.16
CA ALA A 10 8.64 -8.46 23.01
C ALA A 10 9.70 -9.46 22.55
N GLN A 11 9.87 -9.62 21.24
CA GLN A 11 10.83 -10.56 20.66
C GLN A 11 12.23 -9.97 20.45
N TRP A 12 12.44 -8.69 20.81
CA TRP A 12 13.74 -8.01 20.69
C TRP A 12 14.33 -8.06 19.27
N TYR A 13 13.50 -7.98 18.24
CA TYR A 13 14.02 -7.96 16.86
C TYR A 13 14.74 -6.65 16.56
N ASP A 14 15.94 -6.73 15.97
CA ASP A 14 16.78 -5.57 15.67
C ASP A 14 16.23 -4.70 14.53
N ALA A 15 15.50 -5.32 13.60
CA ALA A 15 14.89 -4.66 12.45
C ALA A 15 13.56 -5.29 12.05
N CYS A 16 12.77 -4.58 11.24
CA CYS A 16 11.46 -5.06 10.78
C CYS A 16 11.19 -4.71 9.32
N ILE A 17 10.89 -5.73 8.50
CA ILE A 17 10.30 -5.57 7.17
C ILE A 17 8.81 -5.83 7.31
N THR A 18 7.99 -4.87 6.89
CA THR A 18 6.53 -5.01 6.89
C THR A 18 6.01 -5.26 5.47
N ILE A 19 5.02 -6.16 5.31
CA ILE A 19 4.48 -6.55 4.00
C ILE A 19 2.96 -6.29 3.95
N PRO A 20 2.51 -5.01 3.99
CA PRO A 20 1.09 -4.67 3.88
C PRO A 20 0.58 -4.75 2.43
N GLY A 21 -0.70 -5.10 2.25
CA GLY A 21 -1.31 -5.26 0.92
C GLY A 21 -2.68 -4.61 0.73
N CYS A 22 -3.25 -3.96 1.75
CA CYS A 22 -4.56 -3.34 1.66
C CYS A 22 -4.62 -2.03 2.46
N ASP A 23 -5.49 -1.13 2.02
CA ASP A 23 -5.76 0.24 2.49
C ASP A 23 -5.14 0.60 3.87
N LYS A 24 -5.66 0.04 4.96
CA LYS A 24 -5.29 0.41 6.33
C LYS A 24 -4.01 -0.24 6.85
N ASN A 25 -3.51 -1.27 6.17
CA ASN A 25 -2.32 -1.99 6.60
C ASN A 25 -1.09 -1.09 6.51
N MET A 26 -0.92 -0.37 5.39
CA MET A 26 0.23 0.49 5.12
C MET A 26 0.47 1.50 6.25
N PRO A 27 -0.44 2.43 6.57
CA PRO A 27 -0.22 3.37 7.67
C PRO A 27 -0.05 2.68 9.02
N GLY A 28 -0.75 1.57 9.26
CA GLY A 28 -0.62 0.78 10.48
C GLY A 28 0.78 0.19 10.68
N CYS A 29 1.46 -0.21 9.60
CA CYS A 29 2.85 -0.66 9.61
C CYS A 29 3.81 0.48 9.91
N LEU A 30 3.64 1.63 9.22
CA LEU A 30 4.52 2.78 9.38
C LEU A 30 4.44 3.41 10.77
N MET A 31 3.24 3.48 11.34
CA MET A 31 3.05 3.91 12.73
C MET A 31 3.82 3.02 13.72
N ALA A 32 3.84 1.70 13.50
CA ALA A 32 4.61 0.78 14.36
C ALA A 32 6.12 0.98 14.19
N LEU A 33 6.60 1.07 12.95
CA LEU A 33 8.01 1.33 12.66
C LEU A 33 8.46 2.66 13.31
N GLY A 34 7.67 3.72 13.19
CA GLY A 34 7.96 5.02 13.80
C GLY A 34 8.05 4.99 15.32
N ARG A 35 7.12 4.30 16.00
CA ARG A 35 7.11 4.15 17.47
C ARG A 35 8.30 3.33 17.98
N LEU A 36 8.59 2.21 17.31
CA LEU A 36 9.72 1.35 17.66
C LEU A 36 11.07 2.04 17.40
N ASN A 37 11.12 2.89 16.37
CA ASN A 37 12.31 3.55 15.86
C ASN A 37 13.51 2.59 15.71
N ARG A 38 13.25 1.39 15.17
CA ARG A 38 14.27 0.41 14.79
C ARG A 38 14.41 0.38 13.27
N PRO A 39 15.59 0.09 12.69
CA PRO A 39 15.77 -0.02 11.25
C PRO A 39 14.69 -0.89 10.59
N GLY A 40 14.09 -0.39 9.52
CA GLY A 40 12.98 -1.09 8.90
C GLY A 40 12.41 -0.37 7.69
N LEU A 41 11.70 -1.11 6.86
CA LEU A 41 11.05 -0.60 5.66
C LEU A 41 9.76 -1.37 5.36
N MET A 42 8.94 -0.79 4.49
CA MET A 42 7.70 -1.38 4.00
C MET A 42 7.89 -1.91 2.58
N VAL A 43 7.42 -3.13 2.33
CA VAL A 43 7.28 -3.72 0.99
C VAL A 43 5.79 -3.78 0.67
N TYR A 44 5.32 -2.95 -0.25
CA TYR A 44 3.92 -2.99 -0.66
C TYR A 44 3.61 -4.29 -1.41
N GLY A 45 2.51 -4.96 -1.05
CA GLY A 45 2.08 -6.21 -1.70
C GLY A 45 1.74 -6.07 -3.18
N GLY A 46 1.48 -4.84 -3.67
CA GLY A 46 1.23 -4.56 -5.08
C GLY A 46 -0.26 -4.45 -5.43
N THR A 47 -0.53 -3.80 -6.56
CA THR A 47 -1.88 -3.62 -7.10
C THR A 47 -2.37 -4.88 -7.81
N ILE A 48 -3.68 -5.14 -7.75
CA ILE A 48 -4.35 -6.16 -8.57
C ILE A 48 -4.34 -5.74 -10.04
N LYS A 49 -4.25 -6.72 -10.95
CA LYS A 49 -4.47 -6.50 -12.38
C LYS A 49 -5.96 -6.33 -12.67
N PRO A 50 -6.35 -5.54 -13.70
CA PRO A 50 -7.75 -5.40 -14.07
C PRO A 50 -8.34 -6.70 -14.59
N GLY A 51 -9.60 -6.96 -14.23
CA GLY A 51 -10.42 -7.99 -14.81
C GLY A 51 -10.81 -7.68 -16.26
N HIS A 52 -11.28 -8.68 -17.00
CA HIS A 52 -11.75 -8.51 -18.37
C HIS A 52 -13.02 -9.30 -18.64
N LEU A 53 -14.01 -8.67 -19.27
CA LEU A 53 -15.26 -9.29 -19.71
C LEU A 53 -15.66 -8.67 -21.05
N ASP A 54 -15.76 -9.50 -22.10
CA ASP A 54 -16.14 -9.09 -23.46
C ASP A 54 -15.35 -7.90 -24.02
N GLY A 55 -14.05 -7.85 -23.71
CA GLY A 55 -13.15 -6.77 -24.14
C GLY A 55 -13.19 -5.52 -23.26
N GLU A 56 -14.10 -5.44 -22.29
CA GLU A 56 -14.17 -4.37 -21.30
C GLU A 56 -13.26 -4.68 -20.10
N LYS A 57 -12.55 -3.66 -19.62
CA LYS A 57 -11.78 -3.75 -18.37
C LYS A 57 -12.72 -3.62 -17.19
N LEU A 58 -12.55 -4.49 -16.22
CA LEU A 58 -13.30 -4.49 -14.96
C LEU A 58 -12.37 -4.27 -13.78
N ASP A 59 -12.90 -3.64 -12.74
CA ASP A 59 -12.27 -3.53 -11.44
C ASP A 59 -13.31 -3.65 -10.31
N ILE A 60 -12.90 -3.44 -9.07
CA ILE A 60 -13.82 -3.49 -7.92
C ILE A 60 -14.95 -2.45 -8.02
N VAL A 61 -14.73 -1.32 -8.70
CA VAL A 61 -15.76 -0.31 -8.92
C VAL A 61 -16.79 -0.80 -9.93
N SER A 62 -16.39 -1.57 -10.95
CA SER A 62 -17.35 -2.26 -11.83
C SER A 62 -18.29 -3.18 -11.03
N ALA A 63 -17.75 -3.95 -10.08
CA ALA A 63 -18.57 -4.80 -9.20
C ALA A 63 -19.53 -3.98 -8.32
N PHE A 64 -19.14 -2.79 -7.87
CA PHE A 64 -20.04 -1.88 -7.13
C PHE A 64 -21.12 -1.27 -8.03
N GLN A 65 -20.75 -0.79 -9.21
CA GLN A 65 -21.63 -0.07 -10.13
C GLN A 65 -22.67 -0.98 -10.78
N CYS A 66 -22.34 -2.25 -11.04
CA CYS A 66 -23.22 -3.18 -11.75
C CYS A 66 -24.59 -3.38 -11.05
N TYR A 67 -24.67 -3.22 -9.72
CA TYR A 67 -25.96 -3.28 -9.03
C TYR A 67 -26.87 -2.11 -9.39
N GLY A 68 -26.31 -0.90 -9.52
CA GLY A 68 -27.06 0.27 -9.97
C GLY A 68 -27.50 0.14 -11.44
N GLU A 69 -26.65 -0.43 -12.29
CA GLU A 69 -27.00 -0.70 -13.69
C GLU A 69 -28.11 -1.75 -13.83
N TYR A 70 -28.10 -2.78 -12.99
CA TYR A 70 -29.14 -3.79 -12.92
C TYR A 70 -30.48 -3.18 -12.49
N LEU A 71 -30.50 -2.37 -11.42
CA LEU A 71 -31.70 -1.67 -10.98
C LEU A 71 -32.25 -0.69 -12.03
N ALA A 72 -31.37 -0.10 -12.85
CA ALA A 72 -31.73 0.76 -13.96
C ALA A 72 -32.19 -0.01 -15.21
N GLY A 73 -32.20 -1.35 -15.19
CA GLY A 73 -32.58 -2.20 -16.33
C GLY A 73 -31.58 -2.18 -17.49
N LYS A 74 -30.34 -1.71 -17.26
CA LYS A 74 -29.29 -1.63 -18.30
C LYS A 74 -28.59 -2.96 -18.53
N ILE A 75 -28.51 -3.79 -17.49
CA ILE A 75 -27.94 -5.14 -17.54
C ILE A 75 -28.90 -6.12 -16.87
N ASP A 76 -28.82 -7.39 -17.25
CA ASP A 76 -29.55 -8.47 -16.58
C ASP A 76 -28.76 -9.07 -15.41
N GLU A 77 -29.40 -9.96 -14.66
CA GLU A 77 -28.79 -10.64 -13.51
C GLU A 77 -27.59 -11.52 -13.94
N SER A 78 -27.63 -12.11 -15.14
CA SER A 78 -26.54 -12.95 -15.65
C SER A 78 -25.28 -12.12 -15.90
N ARG A 79 -25.42 -10.99 -16.59
CA ARG A 79 -24.35 -10.02 -16.81
C ARG A 79 -23.81 -9.47 -15.51
N ARG A 80 -24.69 -9.11 -14.56
CA ARG A 80 -24.29 -8.63 -13.23
C ARG A 80 -23.40 -9.66 -12.51
N GLN A 81 -23.78 -10.93 -12.53
CA GLN A 81 -22.98 -12.00 -11.93
C GLN A 81 -21.62 -12.19 -12.62
N GLU A 82 -21.56 -12.10 -13.94
CA GLU A 82 -20.27 -12.19 -14.67
C GLU A 82 -19.35 -11.01 -14.36
N ILE A 83 -19.89 -9.78 -14.25
CA ILE A 83 -19.11 -8.61 -13.83
C ILE A 83 -18.48 -8.87 -12.45
N VAL A 84 -19.28 -9.29 -11.47
CA VAL A 84 -18.79 -9.55 -10.10
C VAL A 84 -17.71 -10.64 -10.09
N LYS A 85 -17.91 -11.75 -10.81
CA LYS A 85 -16.95 -12.87 -10.87
C LYS A 85 -15.62 -12.48 -11.51
N ARG A 86 -15.64 -11.57 -12.50
CA ARG A 86 -14.44 -11.23 -13.28
C ARG A 86 -13.76 -9.94 -12.85
N SER A 87 -14.35 -9.15 -11.96
CA SER A 87 -13.81 -7.85 -11.50
C SER A 87 -12.49 -7.97 -10.72
N CYS A 88 -12.25 -9.10 -10.05
CA CYS A 88 -11.05 -9.34 -9.24
C CYS A 88 -10.33 -10.62 -9.73
N PRO A 89 -9.46 -10.53 -10.75
CA PRO A 89 -8.90 -11.70 -11.43
C PRO A 89 -7.77 -12.42 -10.67
N GLY A 90 -7.27 -11.84 -9.57
CA GLY A 90 -6.10 -12.36 -8.85
C GLY A 90 -5.79 -11.60 -7.57
N ALA A 91 -4.57 -11.72 -7.08
CA ALA A 91 -4.11 -11.07 -5.86
C ALA A 91 -3.77 -9.58 -6.07
N GLY A 92 -3.80 -8.82 -4.97
CA GLY A 92 -3.36 -7.43 -4.90
C GLY A 92 -4.42 -6.46 -4.37
N ALA A 93 -4.00 -5.23 -4.07
CA ALA A 93 -4.93 -4.17 -3.64
C ALA A 93 -5.76 -3.63 -4.81
N CYS A 94 -6.80 -2.84 -4.52
CA CYS A 94 -7.67 -2.26 -5.54
C CYS A 94 -6.90 -1.48 -6.60
N GLY A 95 -7.23 -1.70 -7.89
CA GLY A 95 -6.44 -1.27 -9.05
C GLY A 95 -6.32 0.24 -9.30
N GLY A 96 -7.32 1.02 -8.88
CA GLY A 96 -7.35 2.47 -9.08
C GLY A 96 -6.49 3.25 -8.07
N MET A 97 -6.44 4.57 -8.22
CA MET A 97 -5.78 5.47 -7.26
C MET A 97 -6.64 5.71 -6.01
N TYR A 98 -7.13 4.63 -5.41
CA TYR A 98 -7.83 4.64 -4.13
C TYR A 98 -6.81 4.67 -2.98
N THR A 99 -7.26 4.51 -1.74
CA THR A 99 -6.38 4.67 -0.58
C THR A 99 -5.16 3.74 -0.61
N ALA A 100 -5.29 2.50 -1.09
CA ALA A 100 -4.17 1.55 -1.07
C ALA A 100 -3.00 2.03 -1.94
N ASN A 101 -3.25 2.32 -3.22
CA ASN A 101 -2.23 2.83 -4.13
C ASN A 101 -1.79 4.26 -3.75
N THR A 102 -2.70 5.10 -3.23
CA THR A 102 -2.33 6.43 -2.71
C THR A 102 -1.31 6.32 -1.59
N MET A 103 -1.57 5.47 -0.58
CA MET A 103 -0.65 5.30 0.55
C MET A 103 0.64 4.62 0.13
N ALA A 104 0.60 3.65 -0.79
CA ALA A 104 1.81 3.03 -1.32
C ALA A 104 2.72 4.08 -2.00
N SER A 105 2.17 4.90 -2.90
CA SER A 105 2.92 5.97 -3.58
C SER A 105 3.42 7.03 -2.61
N ALA A 106 2.60 7.43 -1.64
CA ALA A 106 3.00 8.40 -0.62
C ALA A 106 4.15 7.87 0.26
N ILE A 107 4.13 6.58 0.61
CA ILE A 107 5.15 5.94 1.46
C ILE A 107 6.47 5.73 0.69
N GLU A 108 6.40 5.43 -0.61
CA GLU A 108 7.59 5.40 -1.45
C GLU A 108 8.22 6.81 -1.54
N ALA A 109 7.41 7.85 -1.74
CA ALA A 109 7.88 9.24 -1.74
C ALA A 109 8.41 9.72 -0.38
N LEU A 110 7.85 9.19 0.71
CA LEU A 110 8.34 9.39 2.09
C LEU A 110 9.71 8.73 2.33
N GLY A 111 10.14 7.81 1.47
CA GLY A 111 11.42 7.10 1.56
C GLY A 111 11.39 5.83 2.39
N MET A 112 10.21 5.33 2.76
CA MET A 112 10.06 4.15 3.64
C MET A 112 9.82 2.84 2.87
N SER A 113 9.90 2.88 1.55
CA SER A 113 9.87 1.72 0.66
C SER A 113 10.98 1.85 -0.38
N LEU A 114 11.39 0.72 -0.96
CA LEU A 114 12.32 0.75 -2.09
C LEU A 114 11.63 1.36 -3.33
N PRO A 115 12.40 1.98 -4.24
CA PRO A 115 11.86 2.46 -5.51
C PRO A 115 11.07 1.36 -6.24
N TYR A 116 9.99 1.77 -6.91
CA TYR A 116 9.04 0.93 -7.63
C TYR A 116 8.06 0.11 -6.77
N SER A 117 8.23 0.04 -5.44
CA SER A 117 7.37 -0.75 -4.55
C SER A 117 5.89 -0.47 -4.75
N ALA A 118 5.52 0.80 -4.91
CA ALA A 118 4.15 1.27 -5.10
C ALA A 118 3.55 0.89 -6.47
N SER A 119 4.40 0.65 -7.47
CA SER A 119 3.97 0.49 -8.87
C SER A 119 4.00 -0.95 -9.39
N ILE A 120 4.81 -1.83 -8.78
CA ILE A 120 4.91 -3.22 -9.22
C ILE A 120 3.63 -3.98 -8.85
N PRO A 121 2.92 -4.60 -9.82
CA PRO A 121 1.72 -5.41 -9.55
C PRO A 121 2.01 -6.62 -8.65
N ALA A 122 1.00 -7.07 -7.90
CA ALA A 122 1.18 -8.12 -6.90
C ALA A 122 1.68 -9.46 -7.47
N GLU A 123 1.22 -9.82 -8.67
CA GLU A 123 1.59 -11.07 -9.35
C GLU A 123 2.74 -10.89 -10.35
N ASP A 124 3.41 -9.74 -10.35
CA ASP A 124 4.60 -9.54 -11.18
C ASP A 124 5.83 -10.21 -10.55
N LEU A 125 6.69 -10.83 -11.37
CA LEU A 125 7.93 -11.45 -10.89
C LEU A 125 8.85 -10.42 -10.22
N ALA A 126 8.81 -9.17 -10.67
CA ALA A 126 9.57 -8.08 -10.06
C ALA A 126 9.19 -7.84 -8.58
N LYS A 127 7.98 -8.21 -8.15
CA LYS A 127 7.56 -8.09 -6.74
C LYS A 127 8.31 -9.10 -5.87
N GLN A 128 8.53 -10.31 -6.37
CA GLN A 128 9.34 -11.31 -5.67
C GLN A 128 10.80 -10.86 -5.58
N ASP A 129 11.32 -10.23 -6.62
CA ASP A 129 12.67 -9.70 -6.64
C ASP A 129 12.83 -8.54 -5.66
N GLU A 130 11.84 -7.65 -5.55
CA GLU A 130 11.79 -6.61 -4.52
C GLU A 130 11.80 -7.23 -3.11
N CYS A 131 11.01 -8.27 -2.85
CA CYS A 131 11.01 -8.97 -1.56
C CYS A 131 12.41 -9.51 -1.19
N ARG A 132 13.17 -10.01 -2.17
CA ARG A 132 14.57 -10.45 -1.95
C ARG A 132 15.49 -9.25 -1.70
N GLN A 133 15.32 -8.15 -2.45
CA GLN A 133 16.09 -6.92 -2.27
C GLN A 133 15.85 -6.24 -0.92
N ALA A 134 14.64 -6.35 -0.36
CA ALA A 134 14.31 -5.81 0.96
C ALA A 134 15.22 -6.36 2.07
N GLY A 135 15.63 -7.63 1.99
CA GLY A 135 16.60 -8.21 2.93
C GLY A 135 17.97 -7.55 2.87
N HIS A 136 18.47 -7.27 1.65
CA HIS A 136 19.72 -6.53 1.46
C HIS A 136 19.60 -5.08 1.94
N ALA A 137 18.46 -4.44 1.69
CA ALA A 137 18.21 -3.07 2.12
C ALA A 137 18.17 -2.95 3.65
N VAL A 138 17.45 -3.82 4.36
CA VAL A 138 17.41 -3.78 5.83
C VAL A 138 18.78 -4.02 6.45
N ARG A 139 19.60 -4.90 5.87
CA ARG A 139 20.99 -5.05 6.31
C ARG A 139 21.75 -3.73 6.24
N LEU A 140 21.63 -2.98 5.15
CA LEU A 140 22.26 -1.66 5.02
C LEU A 140 21.70 -0.63 6.01
N LEU A 141 20.39 -0.68 6.29
CA LEU A 141 19.77 0.17 7.32
C LEU A 141 20.34 -0.14 8.71
N LEU A 142 20.53 -1.42 9.05
CA LEU A 142 21.16 -1.85 10.30
C LEU A 142 22.62 -1.41 10.39
N GLU A 143 23.42 -1.64 9.34
CA GLU A 143 24.85 -1.26 9.30
C GLU A 143 25.05 0.25 9.47
N ARG A 144 24.10 1.06 8.99
CA ARG A 144 24.13 2.53 9.09
C ARG A 144 23.36 3.08 10.28
N ASP A 145 22.71 2.22 11.05
CA ASP A 145 21.73 2.60 12.09
C ASP A 145 20.72 3.65 11.58
N LEU A 146 20.27 3.51 10.33
CA LEU A 146 19.31 4.42 9.70
C LEU A 146 17.89 4.01 10.09
N LYS A 147 17.22 4.85 10.89
CA LYS A 147 15.95 4.52 11.54
C LYS A 147 14.79 5.32 10.94
N PRO A 148 13.53 4.91 11.19
CA PRO A 148 12.34 5.60 10.68
C PRO A 148 12.30 7.11 11.00
N ARG A 149 12.72 7.55 12.20
CA ARG A 149 12.76 8.99 12.55
C ARG A 149 13.82 9.78 11.77
N ASP A 150 14.85 9.12 11.25
CA ASP A 150 15.87 9.75 10.41
C ASP A 150 15.35 9.95 8.97
N ILE A 151 14.36 9.15 8.55
CA ILE A 151 13.80 9.15 7.18
C ILE A 151 12.49 9.96 7.11
N MET A 152 11.57 9.73 8.05
CA MET A 152 10.22 10.31 8.09
C MET A 152 10.24 11.74 8.65
N THR A 153 11.05 12.60 8.05
CA THR A 153 11.18 14.02 8.41
C THR A 153 10.02 14.85 7.89
N ARG A 154 9.92 16.11 8.34
CA ARG A 154 8.92 17.06 7.83
C ARG A 154 8.97 17.19 6.31
N ASP A 155 10.16 17.32 5.74
CA ASP A 155 10.37 17.44 4.30
C ASP A 155 9.94 16.16 3.55
N ALA A 156 10.17 14.99 4.15
CA ALA A 156 9.72 13.72 3.57
C ALA A 156 8.19 13.61 3.57
N PHE A 157 7.51 14.07 4.63
CA PHE A 157 6.06 14.16 4.66
C PHE A 157 5.52 15.18 3.64
N GLU A 158 6.20 16.30 3.43
CA GLU A 158 5.86 17.27 2.38
C GLU A 158 5.97 16.65 0.97
N ASN A 159 7.03 15.89 0.70
CA ASN A 159 7.16 15.13 -0.54
C ASN A 159 6.01 14.12 -0.73
N ALA A 160 5.66 13.39 0.32
CA ALA A 160 4.52 12.47 0.29
C ALA A 160 3.21 13.19 -0.04
N MET A 161 2.96 14.36 0.56
CA MET A 161 1.78 15.18 0.26
C MET A 161 1.77 15.69 -1.18
N VAL A 162 2.92 16.12 -1.71
CA VAL A 162 3.05 16.54 -3.12
C VAL A 162 2.65 15.39 -4.06
N VAL A 163 3.11 14.17 -3.80
CA VAL A 163 2.76 13.00 -4.61
C VAL A 163 1.29 12.65 -4.50
N VAL A 164 0.69 12.73 -3.30
CA VAL A 164 -0.76 12.55 -3.13
C VAL A 164 -1.54 13.55 -4.00
N MET A 165 -1.14 14.82 -4.01
CA MET A 165 -1.80 15.85 -4.83
C MET A 165 -1.60 15.61 -6.33
N ALA A 166 -0.38 15.28 -6.74
CA ALA A 166 -0.02 15.06 -8.15
C ALA A 166 -0.76 13.86 -8.76
N LEU A 167 -1.01 12.81 -7.98
CA LEU A 167 -1.68 11.59 -8.43
C LEU A 167 -3.20 11.64 -8.26
N GLY A 168 -3.77 12.70 -7.68
CA GLY A 168 -5.19 12.76 -7.35
C GLY A 168 -5.58 11.71 -6.29
N GLY A 169 -4.73 11.53 -5.30
CA GLY A 169 -4.86 10.49 -4.28
C GLY A 169 -6.08 10.66 -3.37
N SER A 170 -6.43 9.56 -2.71
CA SER A 170 -7.55 9.47 -1.76
C SER A 170 -7.44 10.48 -0.61
N THR A 171 -8.57 11.08 -0.24
CA THR A 171 -8.67 11.97 0.93
C THR A 171 -8.34 11.29 2.26
N ASN A 172 -8.45 9.95 2.33
CA ASN A 172 -8.01 9.18 3.50
C ASN A 172 -6.51 9.36 3.81
N ALA A 173 -5.70 9.73 2.81
CA ALA A 173 -4.29 10.04 3.01
C ALA A 173 -4.08 11.14 4.06
N VAL A 174 -5.01 12.09 4.20
CA VAL A 174 -4.95 13.13 5.24
C VAL A 174 -4.90 12.51 6.63
N LEU A 175 -5.83 11.59 6.92
CA LEU A 175 -5.89 10.90 8.22
C LEU A 175 -4.62 10.09 8.47
N HIS A 176 -4.16 9.39 7.44
CA HIS A 176 -3.05 8.45 7.54
C HIS A 176 -1.69 9.14 7.68
N LEU A 177 -1.43 10.20 6.91
CA LEU A 177 -0.18 10.96 7.01
C LEU A 177 -0.08 11.68 8.36
N ILE A 178 -1.18 12.26 8.88
CA ILE A 178 -1.19 12.85 10.22
C ILE A 178 -0.89 11.79 11.29
N ALA A 179 -1.51 10.61 11.21
CA ALA A 179 -1.28 9.53 12.16
C ALA A 179 0.16 9.01 12.11
N MET A 180 0.75 8.89 10.92
CA MET A 180 2.14 8.49 10.73
C MET A 180 3.12 9.56 11.25
N ALA A 181 2.87 10.84 10.99
CA ALA A 181 3.71 11.93 11.49
C ALA A 181 3.74 11.96 13.01
N ARG A 182 2.59 11.76 13.67
CA ARG A 182 2.51 11.65 15.14
C ARG A 182 3.27 10.46 15.72
N ALA A 183 3.53 9.41 14.94
CA ALA A 183 4.26 8.24 15.41
C ALA A 183 5.78 8.44 15.43
N VAL A 184 6.29 9.48 14.75
CA VAL A 184 7.72 9.81 14.66
C VAL A 184 8.10 11.13 15.33
N ASP A 185 7.11 11.82 15.92
CA ASP A 185 7.31 12.98 16.82
C ASP A 185 8.19 12.61 18.05
#